data_AF-A0A3C0ZHE2-F1
#
_entry.id   AF-A0A3C0ZHE2-F1
#
_cell.length_a   1.000
_cell.length_b   1.000
_cell.length_c   1.000
_cell.angle_alpha   90.00
_cell.angle_beta   90.00
_cell.angle_gamma   90.00
#
_symmetry.space_group_name_H-M   'P 1'
#
loop_
_entity.id
_entity.type
_entity.pdbx_description
1 polymer ?
#
loop_
_entity_poly.entity_id
_entity_poly.type
_entity_poly.pdbx_seq_one_letter_code
_entity_poly.pdbx_strand_id
1 'polypeptide(L)'
;MSDFNQLVVESAAKQFTLEGDIISVQPFGSGHINDTYRVVTTVDSGISHLLQRINHHVFPNVDGLMHNIEIVTKHLSKKVKVAEGKRISDHVLTIVPTKGG
;
A
#
# COMPACT_ATOMS: atom_id res chain seq x y z
N MET A 1 19.51 9.48 -2.72
CA MET A 1 18.91 9.98 -1.46
C MET A 1 17.50 10.38 -1.84
N SER A 2 16.46 9.72 -1.31
CA SER A 2 15.09 10.09 -1.69
C SER A 2 14.81 11.51 -1.20
N ASP A 3 14.39 12.41 -2.10
CA ASP A 3 13.74 13.67 -1.72
C ASP A 3 12.37 13.32 -1.11
N PHE A 4 12.39 12.88 0.15
CA PHE A 4 11.17 12.65 0.89
C PHE A 4 10.51 13.99 1.17
N ASN A 5 9.47 14.28 0.40
CA ASN A 5 8.59 15.40 0.66
C ASN A 5 7.31 14.89 1.32
N GLN A 6 7.21 15.08 2.62
CA GLN A 6 6.08 14.62 3.43
C GLN A 6 4.74 15.12 2.87
N LEU A 7 4.63 16.39 2.48
CA LEU A 7 3.39 16.96 1.96
C LEU A 7 2.92 16.28 0.67
N VAL A 8 3.85 15.96 -0.23
CA VAL A 8 3.54 15.25 -1.47
C VAL A 8 3.06 13.82 -1.17
N VAL A 9 3.76 13.13 -0.27
CA VAL A 9 3.40 11.75 0.12
C VAL A 9 2.05 11.70 0.83
N GLU A 10 1.77 12.64 1.74
CA GLU A 10 0.46 12.77 2.38
C GLU A 10 -0.65 13.08 1.36
N SER A 11 -0.39 13.99 0.41
CA SER A 11 -1.35 14.33 -0.65
C SER A 11 -1.68 13.12 -1.53
N ALA A 12 -0.68 12.29 -1.86
CA ALA A 12 -0.89 11.04 -2.58
C ALA A 12 -1.67 10.02 -1.75
N ALA A 13 -1.32 9.84 -0.48
CA ALA A 13 -2.03 8.94 0.43
C ALA A 13 -3.52 9.31 0.57
N LYS A 14 -3.87 10.60 0.58
CA LYS A 14 -5.26 11.10 0.64
C LYS A 14 -6.12 10.70 -0.56
N GLN A 15 -5.52 10.27 -1.67
CA GLN A 15 -6.26 9.80 -2.85
C GLN A 15 -6.77 8.37 -2.69
N PHE A 16 -6.31 7.62 -1.68
CA PHE A 16 -6.73 6.25 -1.42
C PHE A 16 -7.93 6.20 -0.47
N THR A 17 -8.73 5.13 -0.56
CA THR A 17 -9.87 4.89 0.33
C THR A 17 -9.40 4.31 1.66
N LEU A 18 -8.68 5.13 2.44
CA LEU A 18 -8.18 4.79 3.77
C LEU A 18 -9.30 4.95 4.81
N GLU A 19 -9.29 4.10 5.83
CA GLU A 19 -10.16 4.25 6.99
C GLU A 19 -9.50 5.19 8.01
N GLY A 20 -10.22 6.25 8.38
CA GLY A 20 -9.73 7.30 9.28
C GLY A 20 -8.88 8.38 8.60
N ASP A 21 -8.49 9.36 9.41
CA ASP A 21 -7.61 10.45 8.98
C ASP A 21 -6.16 10.03 9.08
N ILE A 22 -5.31 10.52 8.17
CA ILE A 22 -3.87 10.26 8.22
C ILE A 22 -3.27 11.02 9.41
N ILE A 23 -2.61 10.28 10.31
CA ILE A 23 -1.82 10.82 11.43
C ILE A 23 -0.40 11.12 10.98
N SER A 24 0.23 10.20 10.25
CA SER A 24 1.61 10.37 9.78
C SER A 24 1.93 9.53 8.55
N VAL A 25 2.88 10.02 7.76
CA VAL A 25 3.56 9.27 6.71
C VAL A 25 5.06 9.33 6.93
N GLN A 26 5.74 8.19 6.84
CA GLN A 26 7.18 8.10 7.07
C GLN A 26 7.83 7.14 6.08
N PRO A 27 9.06 7.39 5.62
CA PRO A 27 9.82 6.39 4.86
C PRO A 27 9.89 5.06 5.62
N PHE A 28 9.75 3.95 4.90
CA PHE A 28 9.72 2.61 5.47
C PHE A 28 10.59 1.65 4.67
N GLY A 29 11.57 1.05 5.36
CA GLY A 29 12.57 0.19 4.73
C GLY A 29 13.67 0.97 4.00
N SER A 30 14.48 0.25 3.23
CA SER A 30 15.69 0.78 2.57
C SER A 30 15.46 1.26 1.12
N GLY A 31 14.27 1.04 0.55
CA GLY A 31 13.84 1.67 -0.71
C GLY A 31 14.72 1.37 -1.94
N HIS A 32 15.20 0.14 -2.14
CA HIS A 32 16.13 -0.19 -3.23
C HIS A 32 15.52 -0.15 -4.65
N ILE A 33 14.21 -0.36 -4.78
CA ILE A 33 13.52 -0.41 -6.08
C ILE A 33 12.41 0.63 -6.12
N ASN A 34 11.38 0.45 -5.27
CA ASN A 34 10.31 1.41 -5.06
C ASN A 34 10.57 2.21 -3.78
N ASP A 35 10.19 3.49 -3.77
CA ASP A 35 10.10 4.22 -2.50
C ASP A 35 8.89 3.71 -1.73
N THR A 36 9.08 3.45 -0.45
CA THR A 36 8.07 2.83 0.39
C THR A 36 7.87 3.69 1.62
N TYR A 37 6.61 3.92 1.97
CA TYR A 37 6.19 4.76 3.07
C TYR A 37 5.17 4.04 3.93
N ARG A 38 5.31 4.14 5.24
CA ARG A 38 4.30 3.70 6.20
C ARG A 38 3.32 4.85 6.44
N VAL A 39 2.03 4.56 6.30
CA VAL A 39 0.94 5.50 6.58
C VAL A 39 0.18 4.99 7.81
N VAL A 40 0.07 5.86 8.82
CA VAL A 40 -0.69 5.59 10.06
C VAL A 40 -1.95 6.44 10.02
N THR A 41 -3.11 5.86 10.29
CA THR A 41 -4.40 6.56 10.36
C THR A 41 -4.95 6.59 11.79
N THR A 42 -5.99 7.38 12.02
CA THR A 42 -6.69 7.48 13.32
C THR A 42 -7.42 6.21 13.73
N VAL A 43 -7.63 5.28 12.79
CA VAL A 43 -8.26 3.99 13.08
C VAL A 43 -7.21 3.06 13.69
N ASP A 44 -7.31 2.87 15.00
CA ASP A 44 -6.51 1.88 15.73
C ASP A 44 -7.07 0.46 15.52
N SER A 45 -6.95 -0.03 14.28
CA SER A 45 -7.30 -1.42 13.93
C SER A 45 -6.10 -2.36 14.03
N GLY A 46 -4.96 -1.88 14.56
CA GLY A 46 -3.68 -2.58 14.50
C GLY A 46 -3.06 -2.68 13.11
N ILE A 47 -3.64 -2.01 12.09
CA ILE A 47 -3.14 -2.02 10.71
C ILE A 47 -2.58 -0.65 10.33
N SER A 48 -1.35 -0.64 9.85
CA SER A 48 -0.79 0.49 9.09
C SER A 48 -0.85 0.17 7.59
N HIS A 49 -0.98 1.21 6.78
CA HIS A 49 -0.94 1.05 5.33
C HIS A 49 0.49 1.23 4.80
N LEU A 50 0.80 0.53 3.71
CA LEU A 50 2.05 0.68 2.97
C LEU A 50 1.76 1.42 1.67
N LEU A 51 2.29 2.64 1.54
CA LEU A 51 2.23 3.41 0.30
C LEU A 51 3.54 3.22 -0.46
N GLN A 52 3.46 2.88 -1.75
CA GLN A 52 4.64 2.72 -2.59
C GLN A 52 4.59 3.65 -3.79
N ARG A 53 5.68 4.38 -4.03
CA ARG A 53 5.92 5.08 -5.29
C ARG A 53 6.68 4.14 -6.21
N ILE A 54 6.02 3.71 -7.29
CA ILE A 54 6.61 2.81 -8.27
C ILE A 54 7.72 3.52 -9.04
N ASN A 55 8.88 2.87 -9.14
CA ASN A 55 9.97 3.36 -9.96
C ASN A 55 9.73 3.03 -11.44
N HIS A 56 9.33 4.05 -12.20
CA HIS A 56 8.97 3.92 -13.61
C HIS A 56 10.17 3.63 -14.53
N HIS A 57 11.40 3.84 -14.06
CA HIS A 57 12.60 3.45 -14.81
C HIS A 57 12.83 1.94 -14.77
N VAL A 58 12.51 1.30 -13.64
CA VAL A 58 12.60 -0.15 -13.48
C VAL A 58 11.34 -0.83 -14.03
N PHE A 59 10.17 -0.23 -13.81
CA PHE A 59 8.87 -0.73 -14.27
C PHE A 59 8.22 0.26 -15.24
N PRO A 60 8.56 0.21 -16.54
CA PRO A 60 7.98 1.12 -17.53
C PRO A 60 6.48 0.86 -17.78
N ASN A 61 6.02 -0.38 -17.59
CA ASN A 61 4.61 -0.76 -17.70
C ASN A 61 3.98 -0.91 -16.31
N VAL A 62 3.59 0.20 -15.70
CA VAL A 62 2.99 0.22 -14.35
C VAL A 62 1.60 -0.41 -14.35
N ASP A 63 0.81 -0.22 -15.40
CA ASP A 63 -0.53 -0.84 -15.50
C ASP A 63 -0.44 -2.37 -15.51
N GLY A 64 0.47 -2.93 -16.30
CA GLY A 64 0.72 -4.36 -16.33
C GLY A 64 1.27 -4.90 -14.99
N LEU A 65 2.12 -4.13 -14.31
CA LEU A 65 2.59 -4.47 -12.96
C LEU A 65 1.42 -4.54 -11.97
N MET A 66 0.57 -3.50 -11.93
CA MET A 66 -0.56 -3.44 -11.01
C MET A 66 -1.59 -4.53 -11.31
N HIS A 67 -1.86 -4.82 -12.58
CA HIS A 67 -2.72 -5.93 -13.00
C HIS A 67 -2.19 -7.28 -12.51
N ASN A 68 -0.88 -7.52 -12.62
CA ASN A 68 -0.27 -8.76 -12.11
C ASN A 68 -0.38 -8.87 -10.58
N ILE A 69 -0.16 -7.76 -9.86
CA ILE A 69 -0.32 -7.72 -8.40
C ILE A 69 -1.77 -8.05 -8.03
N GLU A 70 -2.76 -7.45 -8.71
CA GLU A 70 -4.17 -7.73 -8.48
C GLU A 70 -4.51 -9.21 -8.70
N ILE A 71 -4.11 -9.79 -9.84
CA ILE A 71 -4.40 -11.21 -10.16
C ILE A 71 -3.82 -12.13 -9.10
N VAL A 72 -2.54 -11.95 -8.75
CA VAL A 72 -1.85 -12.82 -7.81
C VAL A 72 -2.44 -12.70 -6.40
N THR A 73 -2.67 -11.48 -5.92
CA THR A 73 -3.25 -11.24 -4.58
C THR A 73 -4.68 -11.77 -4.48
N LYS A 74 -5.51 -11.58 -5.51
CA LYS A 74 -6.87 -12.13 -5.58
C LYS A 74 -6.89 -13.65 -5.64
N HIS A 75 -5.92 -14.27 -6.29
CA HIS A 75 -5.81 -15.73 -6.32
C HIS A 75 -5.39 -16.28 -4.95
N LEU A 76 -4.41 -15.65 -4.29
CA LEU A 76 -3.94 -16.04 -2.97
C LEU A 76 -5.01 -15.85 -1.89
N SER A 77 -5.76 -14.75 -1.92
CA SER A 77 -6.82 -14.48 -0.94
C SER A 77 -7.92 -15.55 -0.94
N LYS A 78 -8.18 -16.19 -2.09
CA LYS A 78 -9.11 -17.32 -2.22
C LYS A 78 -8.57 -18.65 -1.68
N LYS A 79 -7.25 -18.79 -1.55
CA LYS A 79 -6.58 -20.03 -1.15
C LYS A 79 -6.17 -20.05 0.31
N VAL A 80 -5.89 -18.90 0.89
CA VAL A 80 -5.46 -18.80 2.30
C VAL A 80 -6.65 -19.11 3.21
N LYS A 81 -6.46 -20.11 4.08
CA LYS A 81 -7.35 -20.36 5.21
C LYS A 81 -6.86 -19.55 6.40
N VAL A 82 -7.72 -18.71 6.93
CA VAL A 82 -7.39 -17.84 8.06
C VAL A 82 -8.05 -18.41 9.31
N ALA A 83 -7.27 -18.54 10.40
CA ALA A 83 -7.80 -18.98 11.68
C ALA A 83 -8.82 -17.98 12.24
N GLU A 84 -9.69 -18.45 13.12
CA GLU A 84 -10.67 -17.59 13.78
C GLU A 84 -9.99 -16.39 14.48
N GLY A 85 -10.54 -15.20 14.28
CA GLY A 85 -9.98 -13.96 14.82
C GLY A 85 -8.75 -13.39 14.09
N LYS A 86 -8.31 -13.98 12.98
CA LYS A 86 -7.22 -13.44 12.12
C LYS A 86 -7.79 -12.78 10.86
N ARG A 87 -7.04 -11.83 10.27
CA ARG A 87 -7.44 -11.15 9.03
C ARG A 87 -6.72 -11.75 7.83
N ILE A 88 -7.38 -11.80 6.67
CA ILE A 88 -6.74 -12.19 5.39
C ILE A 88 -5.57 -11.24 5.08
N SER A 89 -5.72 -9.94 5.40
CA SER A 89 -4.70 -8.91 5.20
C SER A 89 -3.39 -9.17 5.95
N ASP A 90 -3.39 -10.01 6.98
CA ASP A 90 -2.18 -10.39 7.72
C ASP A 90 -1.33 -11.42 6.94
N HIS A 91 -1.91 -12.05 5.92
CA HIS A 91 -1.32 -13.15 5.17
C HIS A 91 -1.19 -12.85 3.67
N VAL A 92 -2.06 -11.99 3.14
CA VAL A 92 -2.12 -11.64 1.72
C VAL A 92 -2.22 -10.13 1.58
N LEU A 93 -1.36 -9.56 0.73
CA LEU A 93 -1.41 -8.15 0.37
C LEU A 93 -2.80 -7.80 -0.16
N THR A 94 -3.39 -6.75 0.40
CA THR A 94 -4.70 -6.22 0.00
C THR A 94 -4.51 -4.84 -0.61
N ILE A 95 -4.91 -4.67 -1.86
CA ILE A 95 -4.84 -3.39 -2.55
C ILE A 95 -5.92 -2.47 -1.97
N VAL A 96 -5.53 -1.25 -1.61
CA VAL A 96 -6.47 -0.17 -1.28
C VAL A 96 -6.73 0.61 -2.56
N PRO A 97 -7.98 0.72 -3.04
CA PRO A 97 -8.28 1.44 -4.26
C PRO A 97 -8.11 2.96 -4.07
N THR A 98 -7.98 3.67 -5.19
CA THR A 98 -8.10 5.12 -5.19
C THR A 98 -9.57 5.54 -5.12
N LYS A 99 -9.84 6.76 -4.68
CA LYS A 99 -11.18 7.34 -4.66
C LYS A 99 -11.77 7.55 -6.06
N GLY A 100 -10.93 7.57 -7.10
CA GLY A 100 -11.33 7.83 -8.49
C GLY A 100 -11.60 6.58 -9.34
N GLY A 101 -11.31 5.39 -8.81
CA GLY A 101 -11.22 4.16 -9.62
C GLY A 101 -9.80 3.93 -10.09
#